data_AF-A0A6G2QYV5-F1
#
_entry.id   AF-A0A6G2QYV5-F1
#
_cell.length_a   1.000
_cell.length_b   1.000
_cell.length_c   1.000
_cell.angle_alpha   90.00
_cell.angle_beta   90.00
_cell.angle_gamma   90.00
#
_symmetry.space_group_name_H-M   'P 1'
#
loop_
_entity.id
_entity.type
_entity.pdbx_description
1 polymer ?
#
loop_
_entity_poly.entity_id
_entity_poly.type
_entity_poly.pdbx_seq_one_letter_code
_entity_poly.pdbx_strand_id
1 'polypeptide(L)'
;AGRAPVHPHEVAERAAKLATEHDLVLVEGAGGLLVRFDAAGGTLADAAELLSAPVLVVARAGLGTLNTTELTVRELRGRGLDPAGVVVGSWPAEPDLAARCNLLDLPDVTGVPLLGAVPAGAGLLDPAVFRAAAPHWLAPRLEGTWDAEAFRVREAP
;
A
#
# COMPACT_ATOMS: atom_id res chain seq x y z
N ALA A 1 21.68 9.24 -8.85
CA ALA A 1 21.63 9.62 -10.28
C ALA A 1 22.67 8.80 -11.05
N GLY A 2 22.41 8.43 -12.30
CA GLY A 2 23.40 7.75 -13.16
C GLY A 2 23.31 6.22 -13.25
N ARG A 3 22.21 5.60 -12.80
CA ARG A 3 21.91 4.20 -13.11
C ARG A 3 21.04 4.12 -14.38
N ALA A 4 21.10 2.99 -15.08
CA ALA A 4 20.21 2.72 -16.19
C ALA A 4 18.73 2.84 -15.74
N PRO A 5 17.83 3.38 -16.59
CA PRO A 5 16.41 3.41 -16.29
C PRO A 5 15.87 1.98 -16.11
N VAL A 6 14.77 1.87 -15.37
CA VAL A 6 14.07 0.61 -15.17
C VAL A 6 12.83 0.62 -16.05
N HIS A 7 12.68 -0.38 -16.90
CA HIS A 7 11.51 -0.46 -17.78
C HIS A 7 10.43 -1.37 -17.16
N PRO A 8 9.13 -1.05 -17.31
CA PRO A 8 8.04 -1.87 -16.73
C PRO A 8 8.09 -3.35 -17.14
N HIS A 9 8.45 -3.65 -18.39
CA HIS A 9 8.58 -5.04 -18.86
C HIS A 9 9.72 -5.79 -18.16
N GLU A 10 10.84 -5.14 -17.86
CA GLU A 10 11.95 -5.75 -17.11
C GLU A 10 11.53 -6.03 -15.66
N VAL A 11 10.70 -5.17 -15.06
CA VAL A 11 10.12 -5.41 -13.73
C VAL A 11 9.22 -6.63 -13.78
N ALA A 12 8.32 -6.70 -14.77
CA ALA A 12 7.40 -7.81 -14.92
C ALA A 12 8.14 -9.14 -15.14
N GLU A 13 9.13 -9.19 -16.05
CA GLU A 13 9.93 -10.38 -16.29
C GLU A 13 10.69 -10.85 -15.05
N ARG A 14 11.30 -9.93 -14.30
CA ARG A 14 12.03 -10.25 -13.07
C ARG A 14 11.10 -10.75 -11.98
N ALA A 15 9.96 -10.10 -11.78
CA ALA A 15 8.99 -10.50 -10.78
C ALA A 15 8.37 -11.88 -11.12
N ALA A 16 8.03 -12.12 -12.39
CA ALA A 16 7.52 -13.41 -12.85
C ALA A 16 8.55 -14.54 -12.64
N LYS A 17 9.83 -14.27 -12.88
CA LYS A 17 10.91 -15.22 -12.58
C LYS A 17 11.04 -15.50 -11.08
N LEU A 18 11.01 -14.48 -10.23
CA LEU A 18 11.05 -14.66 -8.77
C LEU A 18 9.84 -15.48 -8.29
N ALA A 19 8.66 -15.27 -8.89
CA ALA A 19 7.44 -15.98 -8.54
C ALA A 19 7.48 -17.48 -8.87
N THR A 20 8.43 -17.97 -9.67
CA THR A 20 8.61 -19.42 -9.87
C THR A 20 9.32 -20.10 -8.72
N GLU A 21 10.04 -19.33 -7.88
CA GLU A 21 10.87 -19.85 -6.79
C GLU A 21 10.36 -19.42 -5.41
N HIS A 22 9.44 -18.46 -5.33
CA HIS A 22 8.96 -17.87 -4.08
C HIS A 22 7.43 -17.79 -4.06
N ASP A 23 6.83 -18.11 -2.91
CA ASP A 23 5.37 -18.08 -2.74
C ASP A 23 4.78 -16.65 -2.81
N LEU A 24 5.58 -15.65 -2.44
CA LEU A 24 5.21 -14.24 -2.45
C LEU A 24 6.36 -13.37 -2.97
N VAL A 25 6.05 -12.53 -3.97
CA VAL A 25 6.96 -11.50 -4.49
C VAL A 25 6.31 -10.13 -4.28
N LEU A 26 7.00 -9.26 -3.54
CA LEU A 26 6.58 -7.86 -3.36
C LEU A 26 7.36 -6.97 -4.32
N VAL A 27 6.63 -6.20 -5.14
CA VAL A 27 7.21 -5.20 -6.04
C VAL A 27 6.88 -3.81 -5.48
N GLU A 28 7.89 -3.15 -4.93
CA GLU A 28 7.78 -1.77 -4.47
C GLU A 28 8.17 -0.81 -5.60
N GLY A 29 7.34 0.19 -5.87
CA GLY A 29 7.69 1.29 -6.76
C GLY A 29 8.60 2.32 -6.10
N ALA A 30 8.80 3.45 -6.79
CA ALA A 30 9.51 4.59 -6.24
C ALA A 30 8.59 5.82 -6.21
N GLY A 31 8.10 6.19 -5.03
CA GLY A 31 7.15 7.30 -4.87
C GLY A 31 5.72 6.89 -5.18
N GLY A 32 5.00 7.69 -5.97
CA GLY A 32 3.60 7.43 -6.34
C GLY A 32 3.45 6.47 -7.52
N LEU A 33 2.24 5.92 -7.69
CA LEU A 33 1.89 4.94 -8.72
C LEU A 33 2.36 5.32 -10.14
N LEU A 34 2.23 6.60 -10.49
CA LEU A 34 2.53 7.15 -11.83
C LEU A 34 3.91 7.83 -11.94
N VAL A 35 4.82 7.57 -10.99
CA VAL A 35 6.21 8.02 -11.14
C VAL A 35 6.85 7.30 -12.32
N ARG A 36 7.47 8.08 -13.21
CA ARG A 36 8.10 7.59 -14.43
C ARG A 36 9.47 7.01 -14.13
N PHE A 37 9.68 5.76 -14.52
CA PHE A 37 10.93 5.01 -14.35
C PHE A 37 11.89 5.20 -15.53
N ASP A 38 11.35 5.55 -16.70
CA ASP A 38 12.11 5.72 -17.94
C ASP A 38 11.64 6.91 -18.77
N ALA A 39 12.35 7.19 -19.86
CA ALA A 39 12.04 8.28 -20.79
C ALA A 39 10.79 8.01 -21.64
N ALA A 40 10.37 6.74 -21.78
CA ALA A 40 9.13 6.36 -22.46
C ALA A 40 7.89 6.63 -21.59
N GLY A 41 8.09 6.90 -20.30
CA GLY A 41 7.05 7.23 -19.35
C GLY A 41 6.48 6.01 -18.62
N GLY A 42 7.17 4.87 -18.66
CA GLY A 42 6.76 3.67 -17.93
C GLY A 42 6.72 3.89 -16.41
N THR A 43 5.74 3.30 -15.75
CA THR A 43 5.41 3.50 -14.33
C THR A 43 5.18 2.17 -13.60
N LEU A 44 4.91 2.24 -12.29
CA LEU A 44 4.52 1.05 -11.54
C LEU A 44 3.17 0.48 -12.01
N ALA A 45 2.24 1.35 -12.44
CA ALA A 45 0.95 0.92 -12.96
C ALA A 45 1.12 0.01 -14.18
N ASP A 46 2.00 0.39 -15.12
CA ASP A 46 2.25 -0.40 -16.33
C ASP A 46 2.87 -1.77 -15.99
N ALA A 47 3.77 -1.82 -14.99
CA ALA A 47 4.34 -3.07 -14.52
C ALA A 47 3.29 -3.98 -13.85
N ALA A 48 2.37 -3.40 -13.06
CA ALA A 48 1.28 -4.12 -12.42
C ALA A 48 0.28 -4.67 -13.46
N GLU A 49 -0.03 -3.91 -14.51
CA GLU A 49 -0.86 -4.36 -15.64
C GLU A 49 -0.23 -5.56 -16.35
N LEU A 50 1.06 -5.47 -16.70
CA LEU A 50 1.80 -6.57 -17.34
C LEU A 50 1.80 -7.85 -16.50
N LEU A 51 1.88 -7.72 -15.18
CA LEU A 51 1.86 -8.86 -14.25
C LEU A 51 0.45 -9.35 -13.91
N SER A 52 -0.60 -8.58 -14.24
CA SER A 52 -1.95 -8.75 -13.66
C SER A 52 -1.91 -8.88 -12.13
N ALA A 53 -0.99 -8.13 -11.50
CA ALA A 53 -0.72 -8.27 -10.07
C ALA A 53 -1.74 -7.50 -9.23
N PRO A 54 -2.17 -8.04 -8.07
CA PRO A 54 -2.94 -7.27 -7.11
C PRO A 54 -2.10 -6.12 -6.56
N VAL A 55 -2.69 -4.93 -6.46
CA VAL A 55 -1.99 -3.73 -5.95
C VAL A 55 -2.45 -3.38 -4.55
N LEU A 56 -1.51 -3.23 -3.62
CA LEU A 56 -1.78 -2.71 -2.26
C LEU A 56 -1.46 -1.22 -2.22
N VAL A 57 -2.41 -0.38 -1.80
CA VAL A 57 -2.22 1.07 -1.71
C VAL A 57 -1.80 1.47 -0.30
N VAL A 58 -0.63 2.10 -0.16
CA VAL A 58 -0.17 2.65 1.12
C VAL A 58 -0.59 4.12 1.22
N ALA A 59 -1.43 4.43 2.20
CA ALA A 59 -1.96 5.77 2.46
C ALA A 59 -1.32 6.41 3.70
N ARG A 60 -1.41 7.74 3.78
CA ARG A 60 -1.08 8.53 4.97
C ARG A 60 -2.33 8.69 5.84
N ALA A 61 -2.19 8.94 7.15
CA ALA A 61 -3.35 9.19 8.01
C ALA A 61 -3.93 10.61 7.86
N GLY A 62 -3.06 11.61 7.64
CA GLY A 62 -3.43 13.02 7.72
C GLY A 62 -4.19 13.57 6.51
N LEU A 63 -4.53 14.86 6.59
CA LEU A 63 -5.27 15.60 5.57
C LEU A 63 -4.72 15.40 4.14
N GLY A 64 -5.65 15.40 3.19
CA GLY A 64 -5.40 15.13 1.77
C GLY A 64 -5.43 13.65 1.40
N THR A 65 -5.40 12.72 2.37
CA THR A 65 -5.30 11.29 2.06
C THR A 65 -6.51 10.75 1.31
N LEU A 66 -7.74 11.14 1.68
CA LEU A 66 -8.96 10.64 1.03
C LEU A 66 -8.93 10.90 -0.48
N ASN A 67 -8.58 12.13 -0.87
CA ASN A 67 -8.45 12.50 -2.28
C ASN A 67 -7.32 11.73 -2.98
N THR A 68 -6.11 11.71 -2.42
CA THR A 68 -4.97 11.06 -3.07
C THR A 68 -5.16 9.55 -3.19
N THR A 69 -5.71 8.91 -2.16
CA THR A 69 -5.99 7.47 -2.18
C THR A 69 -7.08 7.14 -3.19
N GLU A 70 -8.18 7.91 -3.24
CA GLU A 70 -9.24 7.70 -4.24
C GLU A 70 -8.75 7.93 -5.67
N LEU A 71 -7.96 8.98 -5.93
CA LEU A 71 -7.37 9.19 -7.25
C LEU A 71 -6.47 8.02 -7.67
N THR A 72 -5.70 7.46 -6.74
CA THR A 72 -4.85 6.29 -6.99
C THR A 72 -5.69 5.05 -7.30
N VAL A 73 -6.75 4.80 -6.53
CA VAL A 73 -7.66 3.66 -6.73
C VAL A 73 -8.41 3.78 -8.05
N ARG A 74 -8.87 4.98 -8.43
CA ARG A 74 -9.51 5.22 -9.73
C ARG A 74 -8.58 4.98 -10.91
N GLU A 75 -7.32 5.42 -10.82
CA GLU A 75 -6.33 5.16 -11.86
C GLU A 75 -6.09 3.67 -12.06
N LEU A 76 -5.94 2.92 -10.96
CA LEU A 76 -5.80 1.46 -11.01
C LEU A 76 -7.02 0.81 -11.67
N ARG A 77 -8.23 1.17 -11.23
CA ARG A 77 -9.47 0.61 -11.81
C ARG A 77 -9.67 0.99 -13.28
N GLY A 78 -9.29 2.21 -13.66
CA GLY A 78 -9.31 2.66 -15.06
C GLY A 78 -8.41 1.83 -15.97
N ARG A 79 -7.39 1.20 -15.39
CA ARG A 79 -6.46 0.25 -16.03
C ARG A 79 -6.88 -1.21 -15.88
N GLY A 80 -8.06 -1.49 -15.33
CA GLY A 80 -8.54 -2.85 -15.07
C GLY A 80 -7.83 -3.55 -13.90
N LEU A 81 -7.06 -2.82 -13.09
CA LEU A 81 -6.45 -3.33 -11.86
C LEU A 81 -7.37 -3.04 -10.67
N ASP A 82 -7.82 -4.08 -9.98
CA ASP A 82 -8.56 -3.90 -8.72
C ASP A 82 -7.59 -3.96 -7.53
N PRO A 83 -7.48 -2.88 -6.72
CA PRO A 83 -6.58 -2.88 -5.58
C PRO A 83 -7.01 -3.90 -4.52
N ALA A 84 -6.04 -4.60 -3.93
CA ALA A 84 -6.30 -5.55 -2.85
C ALA A 84 -6.88 -4.86 -1.59
N GLY A 85 -6.47 -3.62 -1.35
CA GLY A 85 -6.91 -2.79 -0.23
C GLY A 85 -5.98 -1.62 0.05
N VAL A 86 -6.25 -0.92 1.15
CA VAL A 86 -5.45 0.21 1.64
C VAL A 86 -4.81 -0.14 2.97
N VAL A 87 -3.55 0.24 3.17
CA VAL A 87 -2.88 0.22 4.49
C VAL A 87 -2.47 1.63 4.85
N VAL A 88 -2.75 2.06 6.08
CA VAL A 88 -2.18 3.31 6.59
C VAL A 88 -0.73 3.04 7.00
N GLY A 89 0.22 3.59 6.27
CA GLY A 89 1.65 3.26 6.42
C GLY A 89 2.32 3.86 7.66
N SER A 90 1.68 4.81 8.33
CA SER A 90 2.15 5.40 9.58
C SER A 90 0.98 5.97 10.35
N TRP A 91 0.54 5.26 11.37
CA TRP A 91 -0.53 5.63 12.29
C TRP A 91 0.06 6.27 13.55
N PRO A 92 -0.24 7.55 13.84
CA PRO A 92 0.32 8.24 14.99
C PRO A 92 -0.21 7.64 16.30
N ALA A 93 0.60 7.69 17.37
CA ALA A 93 0.17 7.26 18.71
C ALA A 93 -0.94 8.15 19.28
N GLU A 94 -0.95 9.43 18.91
CA GLU A 94 -1.97 10.41 19.26
C GLU A 94 -2.58 10.97 17.95
N PRO A 95 -3.53 10.25 17.33
CA PRO A 95 -4.16 10.71 16.10
C PRO A 95 -5.09 11.89 16.38
N ASP A 96 -4.92 12.96 15.59
CA ASP A 96 -5.84 14.09 15.59
C ASP A 96 -7.21 13.71 14.99
N LEU A 97 -8.18 14.61 15.12
CA LEU A 97 -9.54 14.39 14.59
C LEU A 97 -9.53 14.07 13.09
N ALA A 98 -8.66 14.74 12.32
CA ALA A 98 -8.57 14.51 10.88
C ALA A 98 -8.09 13.09 10.56
N ALA A 99 -7.06 12.59 11.25
CA ALA A 99 -6.56 11.22 11.08
C ALA A 99 -7.64 10.18 11.42
N ARG A 100 -8.37 10.39 12.51
CA ARG A 100 -9.48 9.51 12.93
C ARG A 100 -10.61 9.48 11.90
N CYS A 101 -11.09 10.65 11.46
CA CYS A 101 -12.13 10.71 10.42
C CYS A 101 -11.65 10.08 9.11
N ASN A 102 -10.44 10.40 8.65
CA ASN A 102 -9.90 9.83 7.41
C ASN A 102 -9.83 8.30 7.47
N LEU A 103 -9.41 7.72 8.60
CA LEU A 103 -9.35 6.27 8.77
C LEU A 103 -10.72 5.60 8.58
N LEU A 104 -11.78 6.22 9.14
CA LEU A 104 -13.14 5.72 9.03
C LEU A 104 -13.70 5.88 7.60
N ASP A 105 -13.39 7.00 6.94
CA ASP A 105 -13.92 7.34 5.62
C ASP A 105 -13.19 6.66 4.46
N LEU A 106 -11.91 6.27 4.64
CA LEU A 106 -11.07 5.66 3.60
C LEU A 106 -11.76 4.51 2.83
N PRO A 107 -12.35 3.50 3.48
CA PRO A 107 -13.04 2.40 2.81
C PRO A 107 -14.25 2.85 1.99
N ASP A 108 -15.03 3.80 2.51
CA ASP A 108 -16.25 4.28 1.86
C ASP A 108 -15.93 5.16 0.65
N VAL A 109 -14.91 6.01 0.79
CA VAL A 109 -14.43 6.90 -0.28
C VAL A 109 -13.78 6.12 -1.41
N THR A 110 -13.00 5.09 -1.08
CA THR A 110 -12.20 4.35 -2.07
C THR A 110 -12.90 3.10 -2.60
N GLY A 111 -13.90 2.58 -1.88
CA GLY A 111 -14.53 1.30 -2.19
C GLY A 111 -13.56 0.12 -2.12
N VAL A 112 -12.46 0.22 -1.36
CA VAL A 112 -11.51 -0.89 -1.11
C VAL A 112 -11.32 -1.10 0.39
N PRO A 113 -11.06 -2.33 0.85
CA PRO A 113 -10.97 -2.60 2.29
C PRO A 113 -9.72 -1.96 2.91
N LEU A 114 -9.85 -1.48 4.14
CA LEU A 114 -8.72 -1.14 4.99
C LEU A 114 -8.11 -2.43 5.54
N LEU A 115 -6.84 -2.69 5.21
CA LEU A 115 -6.12 -3.93 5.49
C LEU A 115 -5.02 -3.78 6.55
N GLY A 116 -4.85 -2.58 7.12
CA GLY A 116 -3.88 -2.40 8.19
C GLY A 116 -3.60 -0.95 8.54
N ALA A 117 -2.96 -0.78 9.68
CA ALA A 117 -2.44 0.48 10.17
C ALA A 117 -1.11 0.23 10.87
N VAL A 118 -0.01 0.62 10.24
CA VAL A 118 1.35 0.43 10.76
C VAL A 118 1.66 1.55 11.76
N PRO A 119 2.10 1.26 13.00
CA PRO A 119 2.43 2.29 13.98
C PRO A 119 3.53 3.25 13.49
N ALA A 120 3.37 4.53 13.78
CA ALA A 120 4.39 5.53 13.53
C ALA A 120 5.71 5.13 14.24
N GLY A 121 6.82 5.24 13.52
CA GLY A 121 8.13 4.82 14.03
C GLY A 121 8.42 3.32 13.91
N ALA A 122 7.54 2.50 13.33
CA ALA A 122 7.78 1.06 13.14
C ALA A 122 9.12 0.77 12.44
N GLY A 123 9.51 1.58 11.46
CA GLY A 123 10.81 1.43 10.76
C GLY A 123 12.06 1.69 11.62
N LEU A 124 11.89 2.18 12.85
CA LEU A 124 12.98 2.41 13.81
C LEU A 124 13.04 1.33 14.92
N LEU A 125 12.12 0.38 14.92
CA LEU A 125 12.10 -0.69 15.91
C LEU A 125 13.28 -1.64 15.72
N ASP A 126 13.72 -2.24 16.83
CA ASP A 126 14.65 -3.36 16.78
C ASP A 126 14.06 -4.49 15.90
N PRO A 127 14.86 -5.17 15.06
CA PRO A 127 14.34 -6.21 14.17
C PRO A 127 13.56 -7.33 14.85
N ALA A 128 13.89 -7.71 16.08
CA ALA A 128 13.13 -8.71 16.83
C ALA A 128 11.77 -8.17 17.27
N VAL A 129 11.73 -6.90 17.73
CA VAL A 129 10.49 -6.22 18.11
C VAL A 129 9.59 -6.02 16.89
N PHE A 130 10.13 -5.57 15.76
CA PHE A 130 9.38 -5.41 14.52
C PHE A 130 8.72 -6.73 14.09
N ARG A 131 9.49 -7.82 14.05
CA ARG A 131 8.98 -9.15 13.65
C ARG A 131 7.88 -9.67 14.57
N ALA A 132 8.00 -9.46 15.87
CA ALA A 132 6.97 -9.87 16.83
C ALA A 132 5.69 -9.04 16.73
N ALA A 133 5.82 -7.75 16.40
CA ALA A 133 4.69 -6.83 16.38
C ALA A 133 3.97 -6.76 15.01
N ALA A 134 4.70 -6.91 13.89
CA ALA A 134 4.17 -6.74 12.53
C ALA A 134 2.89 -7.54 12.20
N PRO A 135 2.73 -8.81 12.65
CA PRO A 135 1.48 -9.54 12.42
C PRO A 135 0.25 -8.83 13.01
N HIS A 136 0.39 -7.98 14.02
CA HIS A 136 -0.71 -7.27 14.64
C HIS A 136 -1.06 -5.94 13.96
N TRP A 137 -0.39 -5.58 12.86
CA TRP A 137 -0.63 -4.32 12.13
C TRP A 137 -1.36 -4.52 10.80
N LEU A 138 -1.40 -5.76 10.31
CA LEU A 138 -1.96 -6.14 9.02
C LEU A 138 -3.11 -7.14 9.20
N ALA A 139 -4.11 -7.06 8.34
CA ALA A 139 -5.29 -7.90 8.36
C ALA A 139 -4.96 -9.36 7.98
N PRO A 140 -5.84 -10.34 8.29
CA PRO A 140 -5.64 -11.75 7.91
C PRO A 140 -5.42 -11.99 6.41
N ARG A 141 -5.97 -11.12 5.54
CA ARG A 141 -5.74 -11.17 4.08
C ARG A 141 -4.27 -10.95 3.70
N LEU A 142 -3.49 -10.33 4.58
CA LEU A 142 -2.05 -10.09 4.45
C LEU A 142 -1.26 -10.91 5.50
N GLU A 143 -1.81 -12.07 5.91
CA GLU A 143 -1.21 -13.00 6.88
C GLU A 143 -0.97 -12.43 8.29
N GLY A 144 -1.70 -11.37 8.65
CA GLY A 144 -1.69 -10.81 9.99
C GLY A 144 -2.91 -11.20 10.85
N THR A 145 -3.07 -10.48 11.94
CA THR A 145 -4.07 -10.69 13.01
C THR A 145 -4.82 -9.41 13.37
N TRP A 146 -4.54 -8.31 12.66
CA TRP A 146 -5.17 -7.02 12.89
C TRP A 146 -6.65 -7.06 12.50
N ASP A 147 -7.50 -6.55 13.39
CA ASP A 147 -8.94 -6.46 13.19
C ASP A 147 -9.34 -5.03 12.81
N ALA A 148 -9.84 -4.88 11.58
CA ALA A 148 -10.24 -3.59 11.03
C ALA A 148 -11.42 -2.97 11.79
N GLU A 149 -12.39 -3.78 12.22
CA GLU A 149 -13.58 -3.29 12.90
C GLU A 149 -13.24 -2.85 14.31
N ALA A 150 -12.52 -3.70 15.06
CA ALA A 150 -12.07 -3.36 16.42
C ALA A 150 -11.16 -2.11 16.41
N PHE A 151 -10.31 -1.97 15.38
CA PHE A 151 -9.47 -0.79 15.22
C PHE A 151 -10.30 0.48 14.96
N ARG A 152 -11.28 0.42 14.06
CA ARG A 152 -12.18 1.57 13.79
C ARG A 152 -12.97 1.99 15.03
N VAL A 153 -13.49 1.03 15.80
CA VAL A 153 -14.23 1.32 17.04
C VAL A 153 -13.33 2.04 18.06
N ARG A 154 -12.08 1.61 18.20
CA ARG A 154 -11.13 2.22 19.13
C ARG A 154 -10.72 3.63 18.72
N GLU A 155 -10.53 3.87 17.42
CA GLU A 155 -10.07 5.16 16.90
C GLU A 155 -11.22 6.14 16.60
N ALA A 156 -12.48 5.73 16.77
CA ALA A 156 -13.63 6.61 16.62
C ALA A 156 -13.47 7.88 17.49
N PRO A 157 -13.84 9.07 16.97
CA PRO A 157 -13.73 10.33 17.69
C PRO A 157 -14.70 10.45 18.86
#